data_AF-A0A3D5Z6Y8-F1
#
_entry.id   AF-A0A3D5Z6Y8-F1
#
_cell.length_a   1.000
_cell.length_b   1.000
_cell.length_c   1.000
_cell.angle_alpha   90.00
_cell.angle_beta   90.00
_cell.angle_gamma   90.00
#
_symmetry.space_group_name_H-M   'P 1'
#
loop_
_entity.id
_entity.type
_entity.pdbx_description
1 polymer ?
#
loop_
_entity_poly.entity_id
_entity_poly.type
_entity_poly.pdbx_seq_one_letter_code
_entity_poly.pdbx_strand_id
1 'polypeptide(L)'
;MRSNRTNKVMKYTPEFVFVYLENVEEIAYNETRNWLYRALKMLVSSSIQETKMLAGDDPILSKVAFFMKNYSNQYSNLMYVNEQEEQEKVYNTDMALAAETGENKGRVEGRLEEKQKMVENLLNFGDSIEKISAVSGLSIEEVQKIKDSLEK
;
A
#
# COMPACT_ATOMS: atom_id res chain seq x y z
N MET A 1 22.07 38.17 0.00
CA MET A 1 23.33 38.87 0.34
C MET A 1 23.89 39.56 -0.91
N ARG A 2 23.98 40.90 -0.94
CA ARG A 2 24.70 41.63 -2.00
C ARG A 2 26.19 41.69 -1.63
N SER A 3 27.01 40.97 -2.37
CA SER A 3 28.47 41.01 -2.24
C SER A 3 29.02 42.18 -3.07
N ASN A 4 29.30 43.31 -2.43
CA ASN A 4 30.11 44.38 -3.02
C ASN A 4 31.58 43.91 -3.07
N ARG A 5 32.04 43.42 -4.23
CA ARG A 5 33.45 43.04 -4.44
C ARG A 5 34.13 44.06 -5.35
N THR A 6 34.94 44.93 -4.73
CA THR A 6 35.80 45.93 -5.39
C THR A 6 37.21 45.42 -5.69
N ASN A 7 37.51 44.13 -5.49
CA ASN A 7 38.85 43.59 -5.72
C ASN A 7 38.90 42.63 -6.92
N LYS A 8 39.94 42.80 -7.74
CA LYS A 8 40.24 42.09 -8.99
C LYS A 8 40.40 40.59 -8.70
N VAL A 9 39.36 39.80 -8.97
CA VAL A 9 39.36 38.34 -8.74
C VAL A 9 40.36 37.67 -9.69
N MET A 10 41.29 36.86 -9.16
CA MET A 10 42.23 36.11 -9.99
C MET A 10 41.48 35.04 -10.80
N LYS A 11 41.85 34.92 -12.08
CA LYS A 11 41.30 33.88 -12.96
C LYS A 11 41.64 32.52 -12.34
N TYR A 12 40.64 31.65 -12.17
CA TYR A 12 40.75 30.28 -11.62
C TYR A 12 40.74 30.09 -10.10
N THR A 13 40.46 31.10 -9.29
CA THR A 13 40.18 30.86 -7.86
C THR A 13 38.81 30.17 -7.70
N PRO A 14 38.73 28.97 -7.09
CA PRO A 14 37.45 28.31 -6.84
C PRO A 14 36.60 29.16 -5.90
N GLU A 15 35.38 29.46 -6.32
CA GLU A 15 34.40 30.14 -5.49
C GLU A 15 33.61 29.11 -4.69
N PHE A 16 33.74 29.17 -3.36
CA PHE A 16 32.92 28.37 -2.45
C PHE A 16 31.65 29.14 -2.12
N VAL A 17 30.50 28.52 -2.40
CA VAL A 17 29.18 29.05 -2.02
C VAL A 17 28.62 28.14 -0.94
N PHE A 18 28.55 28.64 0.28
CA PHE A 18 27.93 27.94 1.41
C PHE A 18 26.44 28.31 1.44
N VAL A 19 25.58 27.30 1.35
CA VAL A 19 24.12 27.47 1.42
C VAL A 19 23.62 26.77 2.67
N TYR A 20 23.09 27.56 3.61
CA TYR A 20 22.51 27.08 4.86
C TYR A 20 21.01 26.90 4.65
N LEU A 21 20.54 25.64 4.64
CA LEU A 21 19.14 25.31 4.34
C LEU A 21 18.16 25.82 5.41
N GLU A 22 18.59 25.92 6.67
CA GLU A 22 17.83 26.50 7.78
C GLU A 22 17.39 27.95 7.52
N ASN A 23 18.22 28.71 6.81
CA ASN A 23 17.97 30.11 6.49
C ASN A 23 17.17 30.29 5.20
N VAL A 24 16.85 29.21 4.47
CA VAL A 24 16.06 29.29 3.23
C VAL A 24 14.67 29.85 3.54
N GLU A 25 14.08 29.52 4.69
CA GLU A 25 12.79 30.07 5.11
C GLU A 25 12.84 31.57 5.43
N GLU A 26 13.95 32.06 6.00
CA GLU A 26 14.12 33.48 6.34
C GLU A 26 14.38 34.35 5.10
N ILE A 27 15.06 33.81 4.08
CA ILE A 27 15.32 34.49 2.80
C ILE A 27 14.04 34.66 1.96
N ALA A 28 12.99 33.90 2.28
CA ALA A 28 11.74 33.80 1.51
C ALA A 28 10.90 35.08 1.44
N TYR A 29 11.13 36.06 2.32
CA TYR A 29 10.24 37.22 2.43
C TYR A 29 10.16 38.09 1.16
N ASN A 30 11.15 38.01 0.25
CA ASN A 30 11.25 38.91 -0.91
C ASN A 30 11.33 38.24 -2.29
N GLU A 31 11.43 36.90 -2.42
CA GLU A 31 11.74 36.26 -3.71
C GLU A 31 10.95 34.97 -4.02
N THR A 32 9.62 35.05 -3.99
CA THR A 32 8.72 33.94 -4.37
C THR A 32 8.85 33.49 -5.83
N ARG A 33 9.51 34.25 -6.71
CA ARG A 33 9.74 33.91 -8.14
C ARG A 33 11.15 33.40 -8.45
N ASN A 34 12.08 33.38 -7.50
CA ASN A 34 13.45 32.98 -7.78
C ASN A 34 13.55 31.45 -7.92
N TRP A 35 14.07 31.00 -9.07
CA TRP A 35 14.30 29.58 -9.36
C TRP A 35 15.17 28.89 -8.30
N LEU A 36 16.24 29.55 -7.84
CA LEU A 36 17.17 29.01 -6.84
C LEU A 36 16.47 28.82 -5.48
N TYR A 37 15.64 29.78 -5.07
CA TYR A 37 14.84 29.65 -3.85
C TYR A 37 13.91 28.44 -3.94
N ARG A 38 13.17 28.29 -5.05
CA ARG A 38 12.27 27.15 -5.27
C ARG A 38 13.03 25.82 -5.24
N ALA A 39 14.18 25.74 -5.89
CA ALA A 39 15.04 24.55 -5.87
C ALA A 39 15.52 24.19 -4.46
N LEU A 40 15.98 25.18 -3.67
CA LEU A 40 16.43 24.96 -2.30
C LEU A 40 15.28 24.58 -1.37
N LYS A 41 14.12 25.22 -1.52
CA LYS A 41 12.92 24.89 -0.75
C LYS A 41 12.40 23.48 -1.07
N MET A 42 12.54 23.02 -2.32
CA MET A 42 12.20 21.64 -2.68
C MET A 42 13.05 20.60 -1.93
N LEU A 43 14.32 20.89 -1.62
CA LEU A 43 15.19 19.96 -0.88
C LEU A 43 14.72 19.72 0.57
N VAL A 44 14.05 20.70 1.16
CA VAL A 44 13.51 20.63 2.53
C VAL A 44 12.00 20.40 2.57
N SER A 45 11.35 20.26 1.40
CA SER A 45 9.92 20.01 1.29
C SER A 45 9.58 18.63 1.86
N SER A 46 8.56 18.58 2.71
CA SER A 46 8.07 17.34 3.33
C SER A 46 6.85 16.77 2.61
N SER A 47 6.35 17.41 1.54
CA SER A 47 5.15 16.95 0.84
C SER A 47 5.28 17.02 -0.69
N ILE A 48 4.73 16.01 -1.37
CA ILE A 48 4.68 15.95 -2.84
C ILE A 48 3.89 17.14 -3.41
N GLN A 49 2.87 17.60 -2.69
CA GLN A 49 2.03 18.73 -3.11
C GLN A 49 2.81 20.05 -3.09
N GLU A 50 3.54 20.33 -2.00
CA GLU A 50 4.41 21.51 -1.90
C GLU A 50 5.50 21.47 -2.99
N THR A 51 6.17 20.33 -3.17
CA THR A 51 7.18 20.14 -4.22
C THR A 51 6.61 20.41 -5.62
N LYS A 52 5.37 20.00 -5.89
CA LYS A 52 4.69 20.29 -7.16
C LYS A 52 4.37 21.78 -7.32
N MET A 53 3.93 22.45 -6.26
CA MET A 53 3.69 23.91 -6.28
C MET A 53 4.98 24.70 -6.52
N LEU A 54 6.09 24.29 -5.87
CA LEU A 54 7.40 24.92 -6.05
C LEU A 54 7.94 24.74 -7.48
N ALA A 55 7.70 23.59 -8.10
CA ALA A 55 8.08 23.36 -9.50
C ALA A 55 7.36 24.33 -10.46
N GLY A 56 6.04 24.47 -10.31
CA GLY A 56 5.22 25.25 -11.24
C GLY A 56 5.40 24.78 -12.68
N ASP A 57 5.55 25.71 -13.62
CA ASP A 57 5.76 25.41 -15.04
C ASP A 57 7.25 25.25 -15.44
N ASP A 58 8.18 25.24 -14.47
CA ASP A 58 9.60 25.13 -14.77
C ASP A 58 9.97 23.70 -15.20
N PRO A 59 10.55 23.48 -16.40
CA PRO A 59 10.80 22.14 -16.91
C PRO A 59 11.82 21.34 -16.09
N ILE A 60 12.80 22.01 -15.46
CA ILE A 60 13.84 21.36 -14.66
C ILE A 60 13.26 20.98 -13.30
N LEU A 61 12.62 21.93 -12.61
CA LEU A 61 12.02 21.66 -11.31
C LEU A 61 10.88 20.65 -11.42
N SER A 62 10.14 20.62 -12.53
CA SER A 62 9.13 19.59 -12.78
C SER A 62 9.72 18.19 -12.86
N LYS A 63 10.89 18.03 -13.50
CA LYS A 63 11.61 16.74 -13.51
C LYS A 63 12.07 16.34 -12.11
N VAL A 64 12.55 17.30 -11.32
CA VAL A 64 12.94 17.05 -9.92
C VAL A 64 11.73 16.65 -9.09
N ALA A 65 10.59 17.35 -9.21
CA ALA A 65 9.35 16.99 -8.51
C ALA A 65 8.85 15.60 -8.88
N PHE A 66 8.92 15.23 -10.17
CA PHE A 66 8.58 13.90 -10.64
C PHE A 66 9.53 12.83 -10.06
N PHE A 67 10.83 13.09 -10.06
CA PHE A 67 11.81 12.22 -9.44
C PHE A 67 11.53 12.01 -7.96
N MET A 68 11.36 13.10 -7.18
CA MET A 68 11.09 13.03 -5.75
C MET A 68 9.80 12.24 -5.46
N LYS A 69 8.72 12.50 -6.22
CA LYS A 69 7.48 11.73 -6.11
C LYS A 69 7.71 10.23 -6.31
N ASN A 70 8.41 9.85 -7.37
CA ASN A 70 8.65 8.43 -7.65
C ASN A 70 9.59 7.78 -6.63
N TYR A 71 10.63 8.51 -6.22
CA TYR A 71 11.58 8.05 -5.22
C TYR A 71 10.91 7.81 -3.87
N SER A 72 10.05 8.73 -3.42
CA SER A 72 9.27 8.59 -2.18
C SER A 72 8.18 7.53 -2.24
N ASN A 73 7.66 7.22 -3.43
CA ASN A 73 6.66 6.15 -3.61
C ASN A 73 7.28 4.74 -3.58
N GLN A 74 8.61 4.63 -3.67
CA GLN A 74 9.31 3.36 -3.53
C GLN A 74 9.67 3.16 -2.06
N TYR A 75 8.96 2.25 -1.40
CA TYR A 75 9.14 1.92 0.02
C TYR A 75 10.60 1.61 0.39
N SER A 76 11.32 0.89 -0.50
CA SER A 76 12.73 0.52 -0.32
C SER A 76 13.69 1.72 -0.25
N ASN A 77 13.27 2.90 -0.70
CA ASN A 77 14.10 4.10 -0.74
C ASN A 77 13.93 4.98 0.51
N LEU A 78 12.97 4.65 1.38
CA LEU A 78 12.75 5.37 2.62
C LEU A 78 13.79 4.90 3.64
N MET A 79 14.80 5.73 3.88
CA MET A 79 15.96 5.50 4.74
C MET A 79 15.63 5.17 6.22
N TYR A 80 14.34 5.21 6.60
CA TYR A 80 13.83 5.03 7.96
C TYR A 80 12.65 4.06 8.06
N VAL A 81 12.54 3.08 7.16
CA VAL A 81 11.67 1.94 7.42
C VAL A 81 12.43 1.00 8.34
N ASN A 82 12.00 0.91 9.61
CA ASN A 82 12.51 -0.09 10.54
C ASN A 82 12.11 -1.46 9.99
N GLU A 83 13.02 -2.13 9.26
CA GLU A 83 12.77 -3.41 8.57
C GLU A 83 12.07 -4.43 9.48
N GLN A 84 12.34 -4.40 10.80
CA GLN A 84 11.71 -5.27 11.77
C GLN A 84 10.21 -4.98 11.96
N GLU A 85 9.81 -3.71 12.08
CA GLU A 85 8.39 -3.33 12.22
C GLU A 85 7.61 -3.62 10.95
N GLU A 86 8.24 -3.51 9.78
CA GLU A 86 7.61 -3.84 8.50
C GLU A 86 7.46 -5.36 8.34
N GLN A 87 8.50 -6.14 8.63
CA GLN A 87 8.42 -7.60 8.65
C GLN A 87 7.36 -8.08 9.63
N GLU A 88 7.25 -7.47 10.81
CA GLU A 88 6.23 -7.81 11.80
C GLU A 88 4.82 -7.46 11.31
N LYS A 89 4.63 -6.33 10.63
CA LYS A 89 3.33 -5.98 10.00
C LYS A 89 2.94 -6.92 8.87
N VAL A 90 3.88 -7.24 7.98
CA VAL A 90 3.66 -8.19 6.88
C VAL A 90 3.32 -9.58 7.46
N TYR A 91 4.12 -10.06 8.40
CA TYR A 91 3.89 -11.32 9.10
C TYR A 91 2.52 -11.36 9.79
N ASN A 92 2.16 -10.30 10.54
CA ASN A 92 0.87 -10.23 11.21
C ASN A 92 -0.30 -10.19 10.22
N THR A 93 -0.13 -9.54 9.07
CA THR A 93 -1.15 -9.48 8.01
C THR A 93 -1.33 -10.83 7.34
N ASP A 94 -0.22 -11.50 6.98
CA ASP A 94 -0.24 -12.84 6.38
C ASP A 94 -0.83 -13.87 7.34
N MET A 95 -0.50 -13.76 8.64
CA MET A 95 -1.05 -14.63 9.68
C MET A 95 -2.55 -14.40 9.89
N ALA A 96 -3.02 -13.14 9.85
CA ALA A 96 -4.44 -12.82 9.94
C ALA A 96 -5.23 -13.35 8.72
N LEU A 97 -4.69 -13.17 7.51
CA LEU A 97 -5.29 -13.72 6.29
C LEU A 97 -5.33 -15.25 6.30
N ALA A 98 -4.28 -15.90 6.79
CA ALA A 98 -4.24 -17.35 6.92
C ALA A 98 -5.28 -17.86 7.94
N ALA A 99 -5.43 -17.16 9.07
CA ALA A 99 -6.44 -17.49 10.09
C ALA A 99 -7.87 -17.31 9.55
N GLU A 100 -8.15 -16.19 8.88
CA GLU A 100 -9.45 -15.92 8.26
C GLU A 100 -9.79 -16.95 7.17
N THR A 101 -8.82 -17.27 6.31
CA THR A 101 -8.99 -18.28 5.25
C THR A 101 -9.23 -19.66 5.86
N GLY A 102 -8.50 -20.00 6.92
CA GLY A 102 -8.66 -21.25 7.65
C GLY A 102 -10.03 -21.37 8.34
N GLU A 103 -10.49 -20.32 9.01
CA GLU A 103 -11.80 -20.28 9.67
C GLU A 103 -12.94 -20.38 8.65
N ASN A 104 -12.85 -19.62 7.55
CA ASN A 104 -13.86 -19.67 6.50
C ASN A 104 -13.91 -21.04 5.83
N LYS A 105 -12.75 -21.62 5.51
CA LYS A 105 -12.67 -22.97 4.93
C LYS A 105 -13.24 -24.01 5.89
N GLY A 106 -12.83 -23.99 7.17
CA GLY A 106 -13.33 -24.92 8.18
C GLY A 106 -14.84 -24.79 8.42
N ARG A 107 -15.38 -23.57 8.40
CA ARG A 107 -16.83 -23.33 8.52
C ARG A 107 -17.61 -23.86 7.33
N VAL A 108 -17.08 -23.73 6.11
CA VAL A 108 -17.72 -24.25 4.90
C VAL A 108 -17.66 -25.78 4.88
N GLU A 109 -16.50 -26.37 5.16
CA GLU A 109 -16.30 -27.82 5.23
C GLU A 109 -17.19 -28.44 6.32
N GLY A 110 -17.20 -27.88 7.53
CA GLY A 110 -18.05 -28.36 8.62
C GLY A 110 -19.55 -28.30 8.29
N ARG A 111 -20.01 -27.23 7.63
CA ARG A 111 -21.41 -27.14 7.16
C ARG A 111 -21.75 -28.16 6.09
N LEU A 112 -20.81 -28.46 5.19
CA LEU A 112 -21.02 -29.48 4.16
C LEU A 112 -21.06 -30.89 4.78
N GLU A 113 -20.16 -31.20 5.69
CA GLU A 113 -20.13 -32.47 6.42
C GLU A 113 -21.39 -32.69 7.26
N GLU A 114 -21.85 -31.67 8.01
CA GLU A 114 -23.09 -31.76 8.79
C GLU A 114 -24.31 -31.99 7.90
N LYS A 115 -24.37 -31.31 6.75
CA LYS A 115 -25.45 -31.50 5.76
C LYS A 115 -25.42 -32.89 5.15
N GLN A 116 -24.25 -33.41 4.80
CA GLN A 116 -24.11 -34.77 4.28
C GLN A 116 -24.56 -35.80 5.32
N LYS A 117 -24.06 -35.72 6.55
CA LYS A 117 -24.49 -36.62 7.64
C LYS A 117 -25.98 -36.54 7.92
N MET A 118 -26.57 -35.35 7.86
CA MET A 118 -28.02 -35.18 8.02
C MET A 118 -28.79 -35.94 6.94
N VAL A 119 -28.39 -35.79 5.66
CA VAL A 119 -29.02 -36.48 4.53
C VAL A 119 -28.83 -37.99 4.64
N GLU A 120 -27.63 -38.47 4.96
CA GLU A 120 -27.36 -39.89 5.19
C GLU A 120 -28.24 -40.47 6.30
N ASN A 121 -28.38 -39.77 7.42
CA ASN A 121 -29.24 -40.19 8.51
C ASN A 121 -30.71 -40.27 8.09
N LEU A 122 -31.23 -39.25 7.40
CA LEU A 122 -32.63 -39.24 6.93
C LEU A 122 -32.90 -40.34 5.90
N LEU A 123 -31.95 -40.61 5.00
CA LEU A 123 -32.02 -41.73 4.06
C LEU A 123 -32.06 -43.07 4.80
N ASN A 124 -31.23 -43.26 5.83
CA ASN A 124 -31.23 -44.45 6.67
C ASN A 124 -32.53 -44.64 7.48
N PHE A 125 -33.20 -43.54 7.86
CA PHE A 125 -34.53 -43.57 8.48
C PHE A 125 -35.66 -43.87 7.49
N GLY A 126 -35.38 -43.92 6.18
CA GLY A 126 -36.35 -44.23 5.13
C GLY A 126 -37.24 -43.04 4.74
N ASP A 127 -36.81 -41.80 5.02
CA ASP A 127 -37.52 -40.61 4.56
C ASP A 127 -37.45 -40.47 3.02
N SER A 128 -38.51 -39.91 2.42
CA SER A 128 -38.57 -39.73 0.96
C SER A 128 -37.59 -38.65 0.49
N ILE A 129 -37.07 -38.80 -0.74
CA ILE A 129 -36.10 -37.87 -1.32
C ILE A 129 -36.69 -36.45 -1.42
N GLU A 130 -37.98 -36.31 -1.71
CA GLU A 130 -38.63 -34.99 -1.77
C GLU A 130 -38.64 -34.31 -0.39
N LYS A 131 -38.89 -35.08 0.68
CA LYS A 131 -38.88 -34.57 2.06
C LYS A 131 -37.46 -34.18 2.48
N ILE A 132 -36.46 -34.99 2.13
CA ILE A 132 -35.05 -34.73 2.45
C ILE A 132 -34.54 -33.50 1.70
N SER A 133 -34.90 -33.35 0.41
CA SER A 133 -34.60 -32.17 -0.39
C SER A 133 -35.17 -30.89 0.25
N ALA A 134 -36.43 -30.93 0.71
CA ALA A 134 -37.08 -29.80 1.37
C ALA A 134 -36.41 -29.40 2.70
N VAL A 135 -35.92 -30.36 3.48
CA VAL A 135 -35.33 -30.12 4.82
C VAL A 135 -33.84 -29.73 4.75
N SER A 136 -33.07 -30.38 3.87
CA SER A 136 -31.63 -30.12 3.71
C SER A 136 -31.31 -28.88 2.87
N GLY A 137 -32.30 -28.43 2.06
CA GLY A 137 -32.13 -27.38 1.06
C GLY A 137 -31.26 -27.79 -0.13
N LEU A 138 -31.00 -29.09 -0.29
CA LEU A 138 -30.34 -29.67 -1.47
C LEU A 138 -31.37 -30.00 -2.53
N SER A 139 -30.94 -30.00 -3.79
CA SER A 139 -31.75 -30.49 -4.90
C SER A 139 -31.99 -32.00 -4.80
N ILE A 140 -33.08 -32.48 -5.41
CA ILE A 140 -33.40 -33.90 -5.52
C ILE A 140 -32.24 -34.69 -6.14
N GLU A 141 -31.57 -34.12 -7.14
CA GLU A 141 -30.41 -34.75 -7.80
C GLU A 141 -29.21 -34.91 -6.85
N GLU A 142 -28.93 -33.92 -6.00
CA GLU A 142 -27.86 -34.00 -5.00
C GLU A 142 -28.14 -35.05 -3.93
N VAL A 143 -29.39 -35.12 -3.47
CA VAL A 143 -29.83 -36.15 -2.51
C VAL A 143 -29.74 -37.55 -3.13
N GLN A 144 -30.13 -37.69 -4.40
CA GLN A 144 -30.03 -38.97 -5.13
C GLN A 144 -28.56 -39.41 -5.29
N LYS A 145 -27.65 -38.50 -5.62
CA LYS A 145 -26.21 -38.83 -5.72
C LYS A 145 -25.63 -39.32 -4.38
N ILE A 146 -26.05 -38.72 -3.27
CA ILE A 146 -25.64 -39.18 -1.93
C ILE A 146 -26.18 -40.57 -1.66
N LYS A 147 -27.45 -40.83 -1.96
CA LYS A 147 -28.06 -42.15 -1.85
C LYS A 147 -27.32 -43.21 -2.68
N ASP A 148 -27.05 -42.93 -3.95
CA ASP A 148 -26.34 -43.83 -4.85
C ASP A 148 -24.90 -44.13 -4.38
N SER A 149 -24.29 -43.20 -3.62
CA SER A 149 -22.95 -43.39 -3.04
C SER A 149 -22.94 -44.26 -1.78
N LEU A 150 -24.07 -44.37 -1.06
CA LEU A 150 -24.24 -45.25 0.10
C LEU A 150 -24.57 -46.69 -0.28
N GLU A 151 -25.19 -46.90 -1.45
CA GLU A 151 -25.59 -48.22 -1.96
C GLU A 151 -24.48 -48.94 -2.75
N LYS A 152 -23.29 -48.33 -2.86
CA LYS A 152 -22.07 -48.96 -3.41
C LYS A 152 -21.20 -49.60 -2.32
#